data_AF-A0A9D2JH09-F1
#
_entry.id   AF-A0A9D2JH09-F1
#
_cell.length_a   1.000
_cell.length_b   1.000
_cell.length_c   1.000
_cell.angle_alpha   90.00
_cell.angle_beta   90.00
_cell.angle_gamma   90.00
#
_symmetry.space_group_name_H-M   'P 1'
#
loop_
_entity.id
_entity.type
_entity.pdbx_description
1 polymer ?
#
loop_
_entity_poly.entity_id
_entity_poly.type
_entity_poly.pdbx_seq_one_letter_code
_entity_poly.pdbx_strand_id
1 'polypeptide(L)'
;HGVYQIVGEVLRPIKQLLSRKLHMQEHSCCQAVCQQGCTFILVMLAWIIFRADSLGTGLAMIRSIFTVPNLWILTNDALFSLGLGWKECMVLVICLLVLLSAGFLQEKGIAIREKILCAPLAARWSVYIGAILFVMLFGTYGYGFDAQAFIYGGF
;
A
#
# COMPACT_ATOMS: atom_id res chain seq x y z
N HIS A 1 -14.36 -6.01 20.34
CA HIS A 1 -14.11 -4.56 20.56
C HIS A 1 -12.98 -4.24 21.55
N GLY A 2 -12.70 -5.07 22.57
CA GLY A 2 -11.60 -4.82 23.53
C GLY A 2 -10.19 -4.87 22.93
N VAL A 3 -9.90 -5.80 22.02
CA VAL A 3 -8.58 -5.89 21.35
C VAL A 3 -8.25 -4.62 20.56
N TYR A 4 -9.25 -4.01 19.90
CA TYR A 4 -9.08 -2.75 19.17
C TYR A 4 -8.81 -1.56 20.10
N GLN A 5 -9.39 -1.55 21.31
CA GLN A 5 -9.10 -0.54 22.33
C GLN A 5 -7.69 -0.70 22.90
N ILE A 6 -7.26 -1.94 23.17
CA ILE A 6 -5.94 -2.24 23.70
C ILE A 6 -4.85 -1.89 22.69
N VAL A 7 -5.01 -2.27 21.42
CA VAL A 7 -4.07 -1.90 20.35
C VAL A 7 -4.05 -0.37 20.17
N GLY A 8 -5.21 0.28 20.23
CA GLY A 8 -5.30 1.74 20.22
C GLY A 8 -4.57 2.41 21.38
N GLU A 9 -4.62 1.83 22.58
CA GLU A 9 -3.90 2.31 23.77
C GLU A 9 -2.40 2.06 23.72
N VAL A 10 -1.95 0.93 23.19
CA VAL A 10 -0.52 0.62 23.00
C VAL A 10 0.11 1.54 21.95
N LEU A 11 -0.67 1.98 20.95
CA LEU A 11 -0.19 2.87 19.89
C LEU A 11 -0.18 4.36 20.30
N ARG A 12 -0.99 4.77 21.29
CA ARG A 12 -1.02 6.14 21.83
C ARG A 12 0.33 6.67 22.33
N PRO A 13 1.12 5.93 23.13
CA PRO A 13 2.42 6.44 23.60
C PRO A 13 3.43 6.57 22.46
N ILE A 14 3.40 5.70 21.45
CA ILE A 14 4.25 5.81 20.25
C ILE A 14 3.88 7.07 19.46
N LYS A 15 2.57 7.30 19.27
CA LYS A 15 2.05 8.51 18.60
C LYS A 15 2.40 9.79 19.38
N GLN A 16 2.32 9.76 20.70
CA GLN A 16 2.69 10.88 21.58
C GLN A 16 4.21 11.11 21.64
N LEU A 17 5.01 10.04 21.60
CA LEU A 17 6.47 10.13 21.53
C LEU A 17 6.92 10.75 20.21
N LEU A 18 6.35 10.32 19.08
CA LEU A 18 6.58 10.97 17.79
C LEU A 18 6.16 12.45 17.81
N SER A 19 4.97 12.74 18.36
CA SER A 19 4.45 14.11 18.45
C SER A 19 5.30 15.03 19.33
N ARG A 20 5.85 14.51 20.44
CA ARG A 20 6.72 15.28 21.34
C ARG A 20 8.13 15.45 20.80
N LYS A 21 8.70 14.43 20.13
CA LYS A 21 10.06 14.51 19.57
C LYS A 21 10.15 15.45 18.37
N LEU A 22 9.05 15.67 17.66
CA LEU A 22 9.02 16.50 16.46
C LEU A 22 8.75 17.99 16.72
N HIS A 23 8.32 18.42 17.92
CA HIS A 23 8.07 19.84 18.26
C HIS A 23 7.35 20.67 17.18
N MET A 24 6.56 20.03 16.30
CA MET A 24 5.85 20.70 15.22
C MET A 24 4.48 21.09 15.74
N GLN A 25 4.18 22.39 15.64
CA GLN A 25 2.92 22.98 16.06
C GLN A 25 1.72 22.14 15.59
N GLU A 26 0.88 21.81 16.56
CA GLU A 26 -0.42 21.21 16.36
C GLU A 26 -1.13 21.95 15.21
N HIS A 27 -1.68 21.21 14.24
CA HIS A 27 -2.48 21.68 13.10
C HIS A 27 -1.78 21.99 11.76
N SER A 28 -0.52 21.60 11.56
CA SER A 28 0.10 21.70 10.23
C SER A 28 -0.14 20.45 9.38
N CYS A 29 -0.55 20.61 8.12
CA CYS A 29 -0.66 19.53 7.11
C CYS A 29 0.58 18.61 7.09
N CYS A 30 1.77 19.18 7.35
CA CYS A 30 3.03 18.47 7.45
C CYS A 30 3.07 17.41 8.57
N GLN A 31 2.44 17.67 9.72
CA GLN A 31 2.34 16.71 10.83
C GLN A 31 1.44 15.54 10.45
N ALA A 32 0.33 15.80 9.77
CA ALA A 32 -0.57 14.75 9.30
C ALA A 32 0.13 13.83 8.29
N VAL A 33 0.86 14.41 7.32
CA VAL A 33 1.65 13.65 6.34
C VAL A 33 2.76 12.85 7.01
N CYS A 34 3.47 13.44 7.97
CA CYS A 34 4.53 12.74 8.72
C CYS A 34 3.96 11.57 9.53
N GLN A 35 2.81 11.77 10.21
CA GLN A 35 2.16 10.72 10.97
C GLN A 35 1.66 9.60 10.04
N GLN A 36 1.05 9.94 8.91
CA GLN A 36 0.60 8.98 7.90
C GLN A 36 1.79 8.18 7.34
N GLY A 37 2.89 8.85 7.01
CA GLY A 37 4.14 8.22 6.57
C GLY A 37 4.71 7.27 7.62
N CYS A 38 4.74 7.67 8.90
CA CYS A 38 5.20 6.81 9.99
C CYS A 38 4.30 5.57 10.14
N THR A 39 2.98 5.75 10.15
CA THR A 39 2.05 4.61 10.23
C THR A 39 2.18 3.69 9.01
N PHE A 40 2.36 4.25 7.82
CA PHE A 40 2.54 3.48 6.60
C PHE A 40 3.81 2.63 6.66
N ILE A 41 4.94 3.21 7.08
CA ILE A 41 6.20 2.48 7.24
C ILE A 41 6.06 1.38 8.30
N LEU A 42 5.47 1.68 9.46
CA LEU A 42 5.28 0.69 10.52
C LEU A 42 4.42 -0.49 10.07
N VAL A 43 3.34 -0.19 9.34
CA VAL A 43 2.49 -1.22 8.73
C VAL A 43 3.32 -2.02 7.73
N MET A 44 4.01 -1.40 6.77
CA MET A 44 4.84 -2.11 5.79
C MET A 44 5.90 -3.03 6.45
N LEU A 45 6.56 -2.58 7.51
CA LEU A 45 7.51 -3.42 8.26
C LEU A 45 6.83 -4.62 8.94
N ALA A 46 5.64 -4.43 9.50
CA ALA A 46 4.85 -5.54 10.06
C ALA A 46 4.45 -6.55 8.98
N TRP A 47 4.06 -6.07 7.80
CA TRP A 47 3.70 -6.91 6.66
C TRP A 47 4.87 -7.80 6.18
N ILE A 48 6.12 -7.32 6.25
CA ILE A 48 7.31 -8.13 5.95
C ILE A 48 7.40 -9.33 6.90
N ILE A 49 7.14 -9.12 8.19
CA ILE A 49 7.21 -10.19 9.20
C ILE A 49 6.12 -11.24 8.96
N PHE A 50 4.89 -10.82 8.62
CA PHE A 50 3.80 -11.74 8.33
C PHE A 50 3.99 -12.52 7.02
N ARG A 51 4.71 -11.94 6.06
CA ARG A 51 4.98 -12.60 4.77
C ARG A 51 6.16 -13.57 4.82
N ALA A 52 7.11 -13.36 5.73
CA ALA A 52 8.28 -14.21 5.84
C ALA A 52 7.95 -15.58 6.45
N ASP A 53 8.64 -16.63 6.01
CA ASP A 53 8.42 -18.00 6.49
C ASP A 53 8.73 -18.18 8.00
N SER A 54 9.54 -17.28 8.57
CA SER A 54 9.87 -17.28 9.99
C SER A 54 10.21 -15.88 10.51
N LEU A 55 10.12 -15.68 11.83
CA LEU A 55 10.47 -14.41 12.48
C LEU A 55 11.94 -14.03 12.24
N GLY A 56 12.84 -15.02 12.22
CA GLY A 56 14.26 -14.81 11.94
C GLY A 56 14.50 -14.32 10.51
N THR A 57 13.81 -14.90 9.53
CA THR A 57 13.87 -14.48 8.12
C THR A 57 13.31 -13.06 7.96
N GLY A 58 12.17 -12.76 8.58
CA GLY A 58 11.58 -11.41 8.53
C GLY A 58 12.49 -10.33 9.12
N LEU A 59 13.15 -10.62 10.25
CA LEU A 59 14.10 -9.69 10.87
C LEU A 59 15.37 -9.50 10.02
N ALA A 60 15.85 -10.56 9.38
CA ALA A 60 16.96 -10.49 8.42
C ALA A 60 16.60 -9.63 7.20
N MET A 61 15.38 -9.77 6.68
CA MET A 61 14.86 -8.92 5.59
C MET A 61 14.82 -7.45 6.01
N ILE A 62 14.27 -7.12 7.18
CA ILE A 62 14.25 -5.73 7.70
C ILE A 62 15.67 -5.18 7.86
N ARG A 63 16.60 -5.98 8.38
CA ARG A 63 18.01 -5.56 8.53
C ARG A 63 18.65 -5.24 7.18
N SER A 64 18.36 -6.05 6.16
CA SER A 64 18.92 -5.87 4.81
C SER A 64 18.57 -4.51 4.19
N ILE A 65 17.40 -3.94 4.51
CA ILE A 65 16.96 -2.61 4.05
C ILE A 65 17.96 -1.52 4.49
N PHE A 66 18.52 -1.62 5.69
CA PHE A 66 19.44 -0.61 6.24
C PHE A 66 20.92 -0.94 5.99
N THR A 67 21.27 -2.21 5.77
CA THR A 67 22.66 -2.63 5.61
C THR A 67 23.14 -2.70 4.17
N VAL A 68 22.23 -2.81 3.20
CA VAL A 68 22.57 -2.96 1.79
C VAL A 68 22.19 -1.68 1.03
N PRO A 69 23.11 -0.73 0.82
CA PRO A 69 22.83 0.48 0.07
C PRO A 69 22.83 0.17 -1.43
N ASN A 70 21.75 -0.43 -1.92
CA ASN A 70 21.61 -0.81 -3.33
C ASN A 70 20.50 -0.03 -4.03
N LEU A 71 20.55 1.29 -3.85
CA LEU A 71 19.64 2.25 -4.51
C LEU A 71 19.81 2.23 -6.03
N TRP A 72 20.97 1.80 -6.53
CA TRP A 72 21.26 1.72 -7.95
C TRP A 72 20.40 0.68 -8.68
N ILE A 73 19.86 -0.34 -7.99
CA ILE A 73 18.92 -1.31 -8.60
C ILE A 73 17.71 -0.62 -9.23
N LEU A 74 17.27 0.53 -8.68
CA LEU A 74 16.13 1.28 -9.20
C LEU A 74 16.40 1.88 -10.59
N THR A 75 17.67 2.12 -10.93
CA THR A 75 18.08 2.78 -12.18
C THR A 75 18.80 1.86 -13.15
N ASN A 76 19.29 0.70 -12.70
CA ASN A 76 20.23 -0.13 -13.47
C ASN A 76 19.57 -1.35 -14.15
N ASP A 77 18.28 -1.25 -14.51
CA ASP A 77 17.43 -2.31 -15.07
C ASP A 77 17.27 -3.59 -14.24
N ALA A 78 18.06 -3.75 -13.17
CA ALA A 78 17.97 -4.86 -12.23
C ALA A 78 16.59 -4.94 -11.55
N LEU A 79 15.82 -3.85 -11.51
CA LEU A 79 14.43 -3.89 -11.05
C LEU A 79 13.58 -4.85 -11.92
N PHE A 80 13.85 -4.91 -13.22
CA PHE A 80 13.10 -5.76 -14.16
C PHE A 80 13.52 -7.24 -14.08
N SER A 81 14.65 -7.55 -13.45
CA SER A 81 15.07 -8.94 -13.21
C SER A 81 14.36 -9.59 -12.01
N LEU A 82 13.58 -8.83 -11.23
CA LEU A 82 12.71 -9.36 -10.16
C LEU A 82 11.45 -10.09 -10.68
N GLY A 83 11.35 -10.30 -12.01
CA GLY A 83 10.22 -10.99 -12.63
C GLY A 83 9.08 -10.05 -13.08
N LEU A 84 9.23 -8.73 -12.88
CA LEU A 84 8.35 -7.73 -13.49
C LEU A 84 8.99 -7.19 -14.77
N GLY A 85 8.39 -7.46 -15.91
CA GLY A 85 8.75 -6.75 -17.14
C GLY A 85 8.42 -5.26 -17.07
N TRP A 86 8.98 -4.47 -17.99
CA TRP A 86 8.71 -3.03 -18.09
C TRP A 86 7.20 -2.70 -18.10
N LYS A 87 6.41 -3.49 -18.84
CA LYS A 87 4.95 -3.32 -18.94
C LYS A 87 4.26 -3.54 -17.59
N GLU A 88 4.61 -4.62 -16.88
CA GLU A 88 4.04 -4.94 -15.57
C GLU A 88 4.39 -3.87 -14.54
N CYS A 89 5.62 -3.34 -14.59
CA CYS A 89 6.02 -2.22 -13.75
C CYS A 89 5.19 -0.95 -14.02
N MET A 90 4.93 -0.62 -15.30
CA MET A 90 4.05 0.50 -15.64
C MET A 90 2.62 0.30 -15.11
N VAL A 91 2.06 -0.90 -15.27
CA VAL A 91 0.72 -1.24 -14.75
C VAL A 91 0.69 -1.09 -13.23
N LEU A 92 1.69 -1.60 -12.52
CA LEU A 92 1.84 -1.47 -11.07
C LEU A 92 1.83 -0.01 -10.63
N VAL A 93 2.64 0.85 -11.28
CA VAL A 93 2.71 2.28 -10.97
C VAL A 93 1.36 2.96 -11.22
N ILE A 94 0.67 2.65 -12.33
CA ILE A 94 -0.65 3.19 -12.62
C ILE A 94 -1.67 2.78 -11.55
N CYS A 95 -1.71 1.50 -11.17
CA CYS A 95 -2.58 1.00 -10.12
C CYS A 95 -2.30 1.67 -8.77
N LEU A 96 -1.03 1.87 -8.42
CA LEU A 96 -0.63 2.55 -7.19
C LEU A 96 -1.10 4.01 -7.18
N LEU A 97 -0.94 4.73 -8.31
CA LEU A 97 -1.41 6.10 -8.45
C LEU A 97 -2.94 6.20 -8.35
N VAL A 98 -3.67 5.26 -8.94
CA VAL A 98 -5.14 5.19 -8.81
C VAL A 98 -5.54 4.97 -7.36
N LEU A 99 -4.87 4.04 -6.65
CA LEU A 99 -5.15 3.75 -5.24
C LEU A 99 -4.85 4.96 -4.34
N LEU A 100 -3.71 5.62 -4.54
CA LEU A 100 -3.32 6.81 -3.79
C LEU A 100 -4.30 7.97 -4.03
N SER A 101 -4.69 8.18 -5.29
CA SER A 101 -5.67 9.20 -5.66
C SER A 101 -7.02 8.91 -5.02
N ALA A 102 -7.49 7.66 -5.06
CA ALA A 102 -8.73 7.24 -4.42
C ALA A 102 -8.68 7.47 -2.91
N GLY A 103 -7.58 7.10 -2.24
CA GLY A 103 -7.37 7.36 -0.82
C GLY A 103 -7.44 8.85 -0.48
N PHE A 104 -6.75 9.70 -1.25
CA PHE A 104 -6.77 11.15 -1.06
C PHE A 104 -8.15 11.78 -1.29
N LEU A 105 -8.89 11.33 -2.31
CA LEU A 105 -10.27 11.77 -2.53
C LEU A 105 -11.19 11.36 -1.38
N GLN A 106 -10.99 10.15 -0.85
CA GLN A 106 -11.77 9.64 0.27
C GLN A 106 -11.47 10.39 1.58
N GLU A 107 -10.21 10.77 1.83
CA GLU A 107 -9.84 11.65 2.96
C GLU A 107 -10.51 13.02 2.87
N LYS A 108 -10.74 13.53 1.65
CA LYS A 108 -11.50 14.77 1.41
C LYS A 108 -13.02 14.60 1.54
N GLY A 109 -13.50 13.43 1.94
CA GLY A 109 -14.93 13.13 2.10
C GLY A 109 -15.66 12.92 0.77
N ILE A 110 -14.96 12.74 -0.34
CA ILE A 110 -15.59 12.48 -1.64
C ILE A 110 -15.99 11.00 -1.69
N ALA A 111 -17.29 10.74 -1.65
CA ALA A 111 -17.83 9.41 -1.90
C ALA A 111 -17.71 9.05 -3.39
N ILE A 112 -16.56 8.47 -3.77
CA ILE A 112 -16.26 8.03 -5.15
C ILE A 112 -17.40 7.17 -5.71
N ARG A 113 -17.95 6.28 -4.88
CA ARG A 113 -19.09 5.43 -5.23
C ARG A 113 -20.33 6.24 -5.62
N GLU A 114 -20.69 7.26 -4.85
CA GLU A 114 -21.86 8.10 -5.13
C GLU A 114 -21.66 8.91 -6.41
N LYS A 115 -20.45 9.44 -6.63
CA LYS A 115 -20.09 10.15 -7.86
C LYS A 115 -20.27 9.27 -9.10
N ILE A 116 -19.87 8.00 -9.03
CA ILE A 116 -20.04 7.03 -10.12
C ILE A 116 -21.52 6.69 -10.32
N LEU A 117 -22.31 6.60 -9.24
CA LEU A 117 -23.74 6.29 -9.32
C LEU A 117 -24.57 7.44 -9.90
N CYS A 118 -24.18 8.69 -9.63
CA CYS A 118 -24.79 9.90 -10.20
C CYS A 118 -24.33 10.21 -11.63
N ALA A 119 -23.33 9.50 -12.16
CA ALA A 119 -22.86 9.68 -13.52
C ALA A 119 -23.90 9.18 -14.55
N PRO A 120 -23.94 9.73 -15.77
CA PRO A 120 -24.84 9.25 -16.81
C PRO A 120 -24.60 7.76 -17.09
N LEU A 121 -25.66 7.04 -17.48
CA LEU A 121 -25.67 5.59 -17.63
C LEU A 121 -24.45 5.08 -18.43
N ALA A 122 -24.14 5.73 -19.55
CA ALA A 122 -22.99 5.37 -20.39
C ALA A 122 -21.65 5.48 -19.66
N ALA A 123 -21.42 6.54 -18.88
CA ALA A 123 -20.18 6.72 -18.11
C ALA A 123 -20.06 5.71 -16.96
N ARG A 124 -21.18 5.38 -16.31
CA ARG A 124 -21.18 4.35 -15.26
C ARG A 124 -20.79 2.98 -15.81
N TRP A 125 -21.39 2.58 -16.93
CA TRP A 125 -21.07 1.31 -17.59
C TRP A 125 -19.66 1.27 -18.17
N SER A 126 -19.15 2.39 -18.70
CA SER A 126 -17.77 2.43 -19.21
C SER A 126 -16.75 2.22 -18.09
N VAL A 127 -16.98 2.74 -16.88
CA VAL A 127 -16.12 2.44 -15.72
C VAL A 127 -16.14 0.95 -15.37
N TYR A 128 -17.32 0.33 -15.30
CA TYR A 128 -17.42 -1.10 -14.96
C TYR A 128 -16.82 -2.01 -16.02
N ILE A 129 -17.16 -1.79 -17.29
CA ILE A 129 -16.62 -2.57 -18.41
C ILE A 129 -15.12 -2.33 -18.54
N GLY A 130 -14.66 -1.09 -18.39
CA GLY A 130 -13.25 -0.74 -18.41
C GLY A 130 -12.47 -1.44 -17.30
N ALA A 131 -13.00 -1.49 -16.07
CA ALA A 131 -12.38 -2.21 -14.98
C ALA A 131 -12.31 -3.73 -15.24
N ILE A 132 -13.38 -4.33 -15.77
CA ILE A 132 -13.40 -5.76 -16.11
C ILE A 132 -12.37 -6.07 -17.21
N LEU A 133 -12.35 -5.27 -18.29
CA LEU A 133 -11.39 -5.44 -19.38
C LEU A 133 -9.95 -5.23 -18.90
N PHE A 134 -9.72 -4.24 -18.03
CA PHE A 134 -8.40 -4.00 -17.46
C PHE A 134 -7.90 -5.21 -16.67
N VAL A 135 -8.74 -5.76 -15.79
CA VAL A 135 -8.41 -6.98 -15.04
C VAL A 135 -8.20 -8.16 -15.98
N MET A 136 -9.02 -8.32 -17.02
CA MET A 136 -8.88 -9.41 -17.99
C MET A 136 -7.61 -9.31 -18.84
N LEU A 137 -7.19 -8.10 -19.23
CA LEU A 137 -6.03 -7.88 -20.10
C LEU A 137 -4.70 -7.88 -19.34
N PHE A 138 -4.69 -7.31 -18.13
CA PHE A 138 -3.47 -7.14 -17.31
C PHE A 138 -3.44 -8.08 -16.10
N GLY A 139 -4.48 -8.88 -15.89
CA GLY A 139 -4.49 -9.94 -14.89
C GLY A 139 -3.55 -11.06 -15.31
N THR A 140 -2.83 -11.60 -14.34
CA THR A 140 -1.97 -12.76 -14.55
C THR A 140 -2.81 -14.02 -14.40
N TYR A 141 -2.95 -14.78 -15.48
CA TYR A 141 -3.70 -16.03 -15.53
C TYR A 141 -2.79 -17.11 -16.14
N GLY A 142 -2.36 -18.10 -15.35
CA GLY A 142 -1.40 -19.09 -15.86
C GLY A 142 -1.03 -20.19 -14.85
N TYR A 143 -0.34 -21.22 -15.35
CA TYR A 143 0.13 -22.35 -14.56
C TYR A 143 1.22 -21.90 -13.58
N GLY A 144 1.00 -22.11 -12.27
CA GLY A 144 1.84 -21.57 -11.19
C GLY A 144 1.30 -20.29 -10.54
N PHE A 145 0.15 -19.77 -11.00
CA PHE A 145 -0.58 -18.73 -10.29
C PHE A 145 -1.37 -19.33 -9.14
N ASP A 146 -0.97 -19.03 -7.91
CA ASP A 146 -1.71 -19.42 -6.71
C ASP A 146 -2.55 -18.22 -6.22
N ALA A 147 -3.86 -18.32 -6.38
CA ALA A 147 -4.79 -17.31 -5.87
C ALA A 147 -4.76 -17.19 -4.33
N GLN A 148 -4.24 -18.20 -3.62
CA GLN A 148 -4.01 -18.14 -2.17
C GLN A 148 -2.71 -17.44 -1.79
N ALA A 149 -1.80 -17.18 -2.74
CA ALA A 149 -0.57 -16.42 -2.49
C ALA A 149 -0.82 -14.91 -2.29
N PHE A 150 -2.03 -14.43 -2.59
CA PHE A 150 -2.49 -13.15 -2.10
C PHE A 150 -2.47 -13.18 -0.57
N ILE A 151 -1.91 -12.14 0.05
CA ILE A 151 -1.60 -12.13 1.48
C ILE A 151 -2.85 -12.31 2.37
N TYR A 152 -4.06 -12.23 1.81
CA TYR A 152 -5.34 -12.44 2.49
C TYR A 152 -6.01 -13.79 2.22
N GLY A 153 -5.45 -14.65 1.36
CA GLY A 153 -6.08 -15.92 0.94
C GLY A 153 -5.88 -17.09 1.92
N GLY A 154 -5.04 -16.93 2.93
CA GLY A 154 -4.68 -17.97 3.92
C GLY A 154 -5.26 -17.76 5.33
N PHE A 155 -6.25 -16.87 5.48
CA PHE A 155 -6.99 -16.66 6.73
C PHE A 155 -8.42 -17.22 6.64
#